data_AF-A0A8T7B414-F1
#
_entry.id   AF-A0A8T7B414-F1
#
_cell.length_a   1.000
_cell.length_b   1.000
_cell.length_c   1.000
_cell.angle_alpha   90.00
_cell.angle_beta   90.00
_cell.angle_gamma   90.00
#
_symmetry.space_group_name_H-M   'P 1'
#
loop_
_entity.id
_entity.type
_entity.pdbx_description
1 polymer ?
#
loop_
_entity_poly.entity_id
_entity_poly.type
_entity_poly.pdbx_seq_one_letter_code
_entity_poly.pdbx_strand_id
1 'polypeptide(L)'
;ETRSLVIAQTLLEKNSFNSTQISDLIDDVLPHHRCKGDNKPVSINARVMATADAVAHLTTNFYLWAVHKRGQEGAAFDEACSWARKKIERDYFDKIQFDGIRQDVKPNYDALKLLFSL
;
A
#
# COMPACT_ATOMS: atom_id res chain seq x y z
N GLU A 1 -10.68 -1.74 -13.60
CA GLU A 1 -9.37 -1.06 -13.43
C GLU A 1 -9.10 -0.02 -14.53
N THR A 2 -9.54 -0.25 -15.77
CA THR A 2 -9.34 0.67 -16.92
C THR A 2 -9.92 2.08 -16.70
N ARG A 3 -11.10 2.21 -16.08
CA ARG A 3 -11.74 3.53 -15.87
C ARG A 3 -10.95 4.44 -14.93
N SER A 4 -10.33 3.91 -13.88
CA SER A 4 -9.52 4.71 -12.94
C SER A 4 -8.25 5.24 -13.59
N LEU A 5 -7.63 4.48 -14.51
CA LEU A 5 -6.46 4.95 -15.26
C LEU A 5 -6.83 6.07 -16.22
N VAL A 6 -7.97 5.97 -16.93
CA VAL A 6 -8.47 7.03 -17.81
C VAL A 6 -8.76 8.32 -17.02
N ILE A 7 -9.36 8.21 -15.83
CA ILE A 7 -9.60 9.37 -14.95
C ILE A 7 -8.27 9.99 -14.53
N ALA A 8 -7.32 9.18 -14.06
CA ALA A 8 -6.01 9.67 -13.65
C ALA A 8 -5.29 10.39 -14.80
N GLN A 9 -5.25 9.79 -15.99
CA GLN A 9 -4.63 10.40 -17.17
C GLN A 9 -5.29 11.75 -17.51
N THR A 10 -6.62 11.80 -17.55
CA THR A 10 -7.37 13.04 -17.83
C THR A 10 -7.05 14.14 -16.81
N LEU A 11 -6.94 13.78 -15.52
CA LEU A 11 -6.59 14.74 -14.47
C LEU A 11 -5.16 15.26 -14.63
N LEU A 12 -4.20 14.38 -14.94
CA LEU A 12 -2.81 14.76 -15.12
C LEU A 12 -2.63 15.69 -16.33
N GLU A 13 -3.26 15.36 -17.46
CA GLU A 13 -3.26 16.19 -18.67
C GLU A 13 -3.86 17.59 -18.40
N LYS A 14 -5.00 17.65 -17.68
CA LYS A 14 -5.64 18.91 -17.29
C LYS A 14 -4.80 19.78 -16.36
N ASN A 15 -3.84 19.20 -15.64
CA ASN A 15 -2.95 19.91 -14.73
C ASN A 15 -1.54 20.09 -15.32
N SER A 16 -1.40 20.04 -16.64
CA SER A 16 -0.16 20.35 -17.36
C SER A 16 1.03 19.46 -17.02
N PHE A 17 0.78 18.21 -16.61
CA PHE A 17 1.84 17.21 -16.53
C PHE A 17 2.32 16.88 -17.94
N ASN A 18 3.63 16.74 -18.11
CA ASN A 18 4.18 16.34 -19.41
C ASN A 18 4.02 14.82 -19.63
N SER A 19 4.18 14.39 -20.89
CA SER A 19 3.98 13.00 -21.28
C SER A 19 4.85 12.00 -20.50
N THR A 20 6.10 12.37 -20.20
CA THR A 20 7.01 11.53 -19.40
C THR A 20 6.50 11.36 -17.96
N GLN A 21 6.04 12.44 -17.33
CA GLN A 21 5.47 12.39 -15.98
C GLN A 21 4.17 11.59 -15.95
N ILE A 22 3.32 11.74 -16.97
CA ILE A 22 2.08 10.98 -17.10
C ILE A 22 2.38 9.49 -17.23
N SER A 23 3.32 9.13 -18.10
CA SER A 23 3.72 7.73 -18.30
C SER A 23 4.30 7.13 -17.02
N ASP A 24 5.21 7.82 -16.32
CA ASP A 24 5.74 7.33 -15.02
C ASP A 24 4.61 7.04 -14.01
N LEU A 25 3.62 7.93 -13.92
CA LEU A 25 2.50 7.76 -12.99
C LEU A 25 1.53 6.64 -13.40
N ILE A 26 1.14 6.60 -14.67
CA ILE A 26 0.12 5.69 -15.20
C ILE A 26 0.67 4.28 -15.39
N ASP A 27 1.89 4.16 -15.89
CA ASP A 27 2.47 2.88 -16.29
C ASP A 27 3.26 2.22 -15.15
N ASP A 28 3.73 2.98 -14.15
CA ASP A 28 4.49 2.44 -13.04
C ASP A 28 3.87 2.71 -11.65
N VAL A 29 3.71 3.98 -11.26
CA VAL A 29 3.29 4.31 -9.89
C VAL A 29 1.93 3.70 -9.51
N LEU A 30 0.90 3.95 -10.32
CA LEU A 30 -0.46 3.49 -10.02
C LEU A 30 -0.64 1.96 -10.10
N PRO A 31 -0.09 1.22 -11.08
CA PRO A 31 -0.23 -0.23 -11.10
C PRO A 31 0.66 -0.95 -10.08
N HIS A 32 1.87 -0.44 -9.80
CA HIS A 32 2.86 -1.22 -9.04
C HIS A 32 2.99 -0.84 -7.56
N HIS A 33 2.48 0.31 -7.09
CA HIS A 33 2.57 0.68 -5.65
C HIS A 33 1.91 -0.34 -4.70
N ARG A 34 1.03 -1.20 -5.21
CA ARG A 34 0.34 -2.23 -4.41
C ARG A 34 1.24 -3.41 -4.03
N CYS A 35 2.37 -3.60 -4.69
CA CYS A 35 3.32 -4.70 -4.49
C CYS A 35 2.64 -6.07 -4.41
N LYS A 36 1.81 -6.43 -5.40
CA LYS A 36 1.05 -7.71 -5.40
C LYS A 36 1.61 -8.65 -6.46
N GLY A 37 2.06 -9.84 -6.06
CA GLY A 37 2.70 -10.80 -6.96
C GLY A 37 4.03 -10.25 -7.47
N ASP A 38 4.30 -10.40 -8.77
CA ASP A 38 5.54 -9.95 -9.40
C ASP A 38 5.55 -8.44 -9.73
N ASN A 39 4.42 -7.75 -9.53
CA ASN A 39 4.28 -6.33 -9.80
C ASN A 39 4.93 -5.51 -8.68
N LYS A 40 6.22 -5.21 -8.86
CA LYS A 40 7.02 -4.39 -7.93
C LYS A 40 7.29 -2.99 -8.51
N PRO A 41 7.32 -1.93 -7.68
CA PRO A 41 7.60 -0.58 -8.13
C PRO A 41 9.03 -0.48 -8.69
N VAL A 42 9.17 0.06 -9.91
CA VAL A 42 10.48 0.18 -10.58
C VAL A 42 11.09 1.56 -10.35
N SER A 43 10.32 2.61 -10.62
CA SER A 43 10.75 3.99 -10.49
C SER A 43 10.87 4.42 -9.04
N ILE A 44 11.63 5.50 -8.82
CA ILE A 44 11.72 6.09 -7.49
C ILE A 44 10.35 6.58 -7.00
N ASN A 45 9.53 7.16 -7.88
CA ASN A 45 8.20 7.67 -7.54
C ASN A 45 7.26 6.53 -7.13
N ALA A 46 7.32 5.39 -7.82
CA ALA A 46 6.52 4.24 -7.50
C ALA A 46 6.91 3.65 -6.13
N ARG A 47 8.22 3.61 -5.82
CA ARG A 47 8.72 3.20 -4.50
C ARG A 47 8.35 4.17 -3.38
N VAL A 48 8.40 5.47 -3.64
CA VAL A 48 7.95 6.52 -2.70
C VAL A 48 6.46 6.35 -2.40
N MET A 49 5.62 6.18 -3.43
CA MET A 49 4.18 5.97 -3.26
C MET A 49 3.88 4.70 -2.46
N ALA A 50 4.51 3.57 -2.81
CA ALA A 50 4.35 2.30 -2.10
C ALA A 50 4.75 2.43 -0.62
N THR A 51 5.87 3.12 -0.35
CA THR A 51 6.36 3.35 1.00
C THR A 51 5.42 4.23 1.81
N ALA A 52 4.97 5.36 1.24
CA ALA A 52 4.05 6.27 1.93
C ALA A 52 2.73 5.59 2.30
N ASP A 53 2.17 4.80 1.38
CA ASP A 53 0.96 4.00 1.61
C ASP A 53 1.17 2.96 2.73
N ALA A 54 2.29 2.23 2.72
CA ALA A 54 2.62 1.27 3.76
C ALA A 54 2.84 1.91 5.14
N VAL A 55 3.55 3.04 5.20
CA VAL A 55 3.74 3.80 6.43
C VAL A 55 2.39 4.22 6.99
N ALA A 56 1.50 4.79 6.16
CA ALA A 56 0.16 5.16 6.60
C ALA A 56 -0.62 3.96 7.17
N HIS A 57 -0.52 2.78 6.57
CA HIS A 57 -1.16 1.59 7.13
C HIS A 57 -0.58 1.17 8.48
N LEU A 58 0.74 1.24 8.65
CA LEU A 58 1.42 0.79 9.87
C LEU A 58 1.29 1.79 11.03
N THR A 59 1.26 3.09 10.75
CA THR A 59 1.31 4.14 11.78
C THR A 59 -0.05 4.71 12.16
N THR A 60 -1.13 4.24 11.54
CA THR A 60 -2.50 4.68 11.84
C THR A 60 -3.36 3.52 12.34
N ASN A 61 -4.63 3.80 12.64
CA ASN A 61 -5.63 2.79 13.01
C ASN A 61 -6.14 1.94 11.83
N PHE A 62 -5.53 2.04 10.65
CA PHE A 62 -5.96 1.37 9.42
C PHE A 62 -6.28 -0.11 9.62
N TYR A 63 -5.38 -0.89 10.25
CA TYR A 63 -5.59 -2.34 10.40
C TYR A 63 -6.72 -2.69 11.36
N LEU A 64 -6.89 -1.92 12.43
CA LEU A 64 -8.02 -2.08 13.36
C LEU A 64 -9.33 -1.86 12.63
N TRP A 65 -9.42 -0.76 11.88
CA TRP A 65 -10.60 -0.43 11.08
C TRP A 65 -10.85 -1.48 9.99
N ALA A 66 -9.81 -1.94 9.29
CA ALA A 66 -9.93 -2.90 8.20
C ALA A 66 -10.43 -4.28 8.71
N VAL A 67 -9.90 -4.77 9.83
CA VAL A 67 -10.37 -6.02 10.44
C VAL A 67 -11.83 -5.90 10.90
N HIS A 68 -12.17 -4.80 11.57
CA HIS A 68 -13.55 -4.52 11.97
C HIS A 68 -14.49 -4.50 10.77
N LYS A 69 -14.12 -3.79 9.70
CA LYS A 69 -14.91 -3.68 8.47
C LYS A 69 -15.10 -5.02 7.78
N ARG A 70 -14.06 -5.86 7.69
CA ARG A 70 -14.16 -7.20 7.12
C ARG A 70 -15.09 -8.10 7.95
N GLY A 71 -15.10 -7.96 9.28
CA GLY A 71 -16.07 -8.63 10.14
C GLY A 71 -17.52 -8.20 9.85
N GLN A 72 -17.76 -6.90 9.62
CA GLN A 72 -19.07 -6.40 9.19
C GLN A 72 -19.50 -6.94 7.81
N GLU A 73 -18.53 -7.28 6.96
CA GLU A 73 -18.75 -7.88 5.64
C GLU A 73 -18.87 -9.41 5.69
N GLY A 74 -18.87 -10.00 6.89
CA GLY A 74 -19.11 -11.42 7.12
C GLY A 74 -17.85 -12.30 7.18
N ALA A 75 -16.64 -11.71 7.15
CA ALA A 75 -15.42 -12.49 7.35
C ALA A 75 -15.35 -12.99 8.81
N ALA A 76 -14.97 -14.26 8.99
CA ALA A 76 -14.67 -14.79 10.31
C ALA A 76 -13.46 -14.04 10.91
N PHE A 77 -13.42 -13.90 12.23
CA PHE A 77 -12.36 -13.16 12.92
C PHE A 77 -10.96 -13.66 12.53
N ASP A 78 -10.75 -14.97 12.55
CA ASP A 78 -9.46 -15.59 12.19
C ASP A 78 -9.06 -15.32 10.73
N GLU A 79 -10.04 -15.27 9.82
CA GLU A 79 -9.81 -14.93 8.41
C GLU A 79 -9.41 -13.46 8.27
N ALA A 80 -10.05 -12.56 9.02
CA ALA A 80 -9.74 -11.14 9.06
C ALA A 80 -8.31 -10.90 9.62
N CYS A 81 -7.97 -11.55 10.74
CA CYS A 81 -6.62 -11.50 11.32
C CYS A 81 -5.56 -12.12 10.40
N SER A 82 -5.85 -13.24 9.73
CA SER A 82 -4.95 -13.89 8.78
C SER A 82 -4.62 -12.98 7.59
N TRP A 83 -5.62 -12.29 7.05
CA TRP A 83 -5.40 -11.28 6.02
C TRP A 83 -4.58 -10.10 6.53
N ALA A 84 -4.88 -9.60 7.73
CA ALA A 84 -4.14 -8.48 8.32
C ALA A 84 -2.66 -8.84 8.46
N ARG A 85 -2.34 -10.03 9.00
CA ARG A 85 -0.97 -10.55 9.11
C ARG A 85 -0.24 -10.56 7.76
N LYS A 86 -0.85 -11.14 6.72
CA LYS A 86 -0.24 -11.18 5.37
C LYS A 86 -0.01 -9.79 4.79
N LYS A 87 -0.95 -8.87 5.03
CA LYS A 87 -0.86 -7.50 4.52
C LYS A 87 0.18 -6.67 5.28
N ILE A 88 0.29 -6.83 6.60
CA ILE A 88 1.31 -6.19 7.45
C ILE A 88 2.70 -6.60 6.99
N GLU A 89 2.93 -7.90 6.77
CA GLU A 89 4.19 -8.44 6.24
C GLU A 89 4.57 -7.78 4.92
N ARG A 90 3.65 -7.79 3.95
CA ARG A 90 3.87 -7.20 2.63
C ARG A 90 4.12 -5.69 2.71
N ASP A 91 3.34 -4.97 3.52
CA ASP A 91 3.51 -3.53 3.64
C ASP A 91 4.89 -3.20 4.28
N TYR A 92 5.39 -4.01 5.22
CA TYR A 92 6.71 -3.78 5.84
C TYR A 92 7.90 -4.25 4.97
N PHE A 93 7.84 -5.45 4.39
CA PHE A 93 8.96 -6.05 3.65
C PHE A 93 8.96 -5.75 2.15
N ASP A 94 7.79 -5.66 1.52
CA ASP A 94 7.69 -5.50 0.06
C ASP A 94 7.45 -4.04 -0.35
N LYS A 95 6.68 -3.27 0.42
CA LYS A 95 6.35 -1.88 0.04
C LYS A 95 7.33 -0.84 0.53
N ILE A 96 7.84 -0.96 1.76
CA ILE A 96 8.83 -0.02 2.28
C ILE A 96 10.19 -0.38 1.68
N GLN A 97 10.62 0.41 0.70
CA GLN A 97 11.84 0.20 -0.08
C GLN A 97 13.02 1.08 0.41
N PHE A 98 12.83 1.82 1.51
CA PHE A 98 13.84 2.70 2.09
C PHE A 98 14.17 2.23 3.50
N ASP A 99 15.41 1.79 3.72
CA ASP A 99 15.81 1.11 4.96
C ASP A 99 15.65 1.98 6.21
N GLY A 100 15.97 3.27 6.13
CA GLY A 100 15.76 4.21 7.24
C GLY A 100 14.29 4.30 7.66
N ILE A 101 13.39 4.48 6.68
CA ILE A 101 11.95 4.52 6.94
C ILE A 101 11.45 3.17 7.50
N ARG A 102 11.99 2.05 7.01
CA ARG A 102 11.65 0.72 7.52
C ARG A 102 12.02 0.58 8.99
N GLN A 103 13.20 1.07 9.39
CA GLN A 103 13.63 1.08 10.78
C GLN A 103 12.74 1.97 11.65
N ASP A 104 12.37 3.17 11.16
CA ASP A 104 11.54 4.13 11.88
C ASP A 104 10.16 3.56 12.24
N VAL A 105 9.54 2.78 11.33
CA VAL A 105 8.20 2.18 11.57
C VAL A 105 8.25 0.77 12.14
N LYS A 106 9.44 0.22 12.41
CA LYS A 106 9.59 -1.13 12.99
C LYS A 106 8.78 -1.32 14.28
N PRO A 107 8.76 -0.37 15.24
CA PRO A 107 7.97 -0.53 16.46
C PRO A 107 6.47 -0.70 16.18
N ASN A 108 5.94 0.04 15.19
CA ASN A 108 4.55 -0.08 14.77
C ASN A 108 4.26 -1.44 14.13
N TYR A 109 5.16 -1.91 13.25
CA TYR A 109 5.09 -3.24 12.65
C TYR A 109 5.07 -4.34 13.72
N ASP A 110 6.00 -4.29 14.69
CA ASP A 110 6.11 -5.28 15.77
C ASP A 110 4.82 -5.30 16.62
N ALA A 111 4.28 -4.12 16.96
CA ALA A 111 3.04 -4.00 17.73
C ALA A 111 1.82 -4.57 16.99
N LEU A 112 1.67 -4.27 15.70
CA LEU A 112 0.60 -4.80 14.86
C LEU A 112 0.73 -6.32 14.68
N LYS A 113 1.96 -6.82 14.50
CA LYS A 113 2.24 -8.26 14.43
C LYS A 113 1.81 -8.98 15.69
N LEU A 114 2.11 -8.43 16.87
CA LEU A 114 1.68 -8.97 18.15
C LEU A 114 0.15 -8.95 18.26
N LEU A 115 -0.48 -7.81 17.98
CA LEU A 115 -1.93 -7.63 18.10
C LEU A 115 -2.74 -8.65 17.29
N PHE A 116 -2.32 -8.95 16.05
CA PHE A 116 -3.01 -9.88 15.17
C PHE A 116 -2.42 -11.30 15.16
N SER A 117 -1.53 -11.62 16.11
CA SER A 117 -0.99 -12.96 16.34
C SER A 117 -1.76 -13.76 17.40
N LEU A 118 -2.63 -13.09 18.17
CA LEU A 118 -3.64 -13.70 19.03
C LEU A 118 -4.79 -14.25 18.18
#